data_AF-A0A232FJI8-F1
#
_entry.id   AF-A0A232FJI8-F1
#
_cell.length_a   1.000
_cell.length_b   1.000
_cell.length_c   1.000
_cell.angle_alpha   90.00
_cell.angle_beta   90.00
_cell.angle_gamma   90.00
#
_symmetry.space_group_name_H-M   'P 1'
#
loop_
_entity.id
_entity.type
_entity.pdbx_description
1 polymer ?
#
loop_
_entity_poly.entity_id
_entity_poly.type
_entity_poly.pdbx_seq_one_letter_code
_entity_poly.pdbx_strand_id
1 'polypeptide(L)'
;MATSVVHAAIFMRNKGAFRKIFKTDSPGKCKMTAAGEELYNKIDTFVFFDLETSDLIKGHRMPRITELSMVATDRNSLKSDMRDKLALPRIMHKLTIPICPNAPIHQEASFASNLWNDSLEHFKPFDKDTYNMIMLFINRLPGVICFVAHNGNRFDYPVFLSEIDKLQMTFPDRILCVDTLIAFKEFFSDAQPVNMPPIPVVPIGVDEVDEEELEQLSKQDPNASLDDEWNDSLCSVVDELEKVRTKDSVRTSLSCENGKDVLDAITNKKQQADGKSSGSTTPKSSPKSMQSVNEKTPENQIIKNSRKTLNGVRKQLNFGNTKPKNFQLSTVYSHMIECEAKNLHSAEGDCISMLTCVCQMGPHFAQWADYNAVSLNLFKK
;
A
#
# COMPACT_ATOMS: atom_id res chain seq x y z
N MET A 1 45.51 -0.19 11.92
CA MET A 1 44.15 0.00 12.48
C MET A 1 43.98 1.46 12.91
N ALA A 2 43.66 2.39 12.00
CA ALA A 2 43.57 3.83 12.34
C ALA A 2 42.38 4.57 11.70
N THR A 3 41.97 4.16 10.50
CA THR A 3 40.90 4.81 9.69
C THR A 3 39.48 4.61 10.24
N SER A 4 39.23 3.54 11.02
CA SER A 4 37.91 3.26 11.62
C SER A 4 37.52 4.26 12.71
N VAL A 5 38.48 4.70 13.54
CA VAL A 5 38.22 5.59 14.68
C VAL A 5 37.81 7.01 14.23
N VAL A 6 38.32 7.46 13.08
CA VAL A 6 38.05 8.82 12.56
C VAL A 6 36.59 9.00 12.14
N HIS A 7 36.00 8.00 11.46
CA HIS A 7 34.56 8.03 11.12
C HIS A 7 33.67 8.06 12.37
N ALA A 8 33.98 7.23 13.37
CA ALA A 8 33.27 7.24 14.65
C ALA A 8 33.42 8.60 15.38
N ALA A 9 34.59 9.23 15.33
CA ALA A 9 34.84 10.54 15.94
C ALA A 9 34.07 11.69 15.24
N ILE A 10 33.94 11.65 13.91
CA ILE A 10 33.12 12.62 13.15
C ILE A 10 31.63 12.43 13.47
N PHE A 11 31.14 11.18 13.51
CA PHE A 11 29.76 10.86 13.88
C PHE A 11 29.43 11.29 15.33
N MET A 12 30.34 11.06 16.27
CA MET A 12 30.24 11.56 17.65
C MET A 12 30.25 13.10 17.72
N ARG A 13 31.10 13.78 16.93
CA ARG A 13 31.11 15.25 16.84
C ARG A 13 29.80 15.81 16.32
N ASN A 14 29.18 15.18 15.32
CA ASN A 14 27.86 15.61 14.84
C ASN A 14 26.77 15.40 15.91
N LYS A 15 26.75 14.27 16.64
CA LYS A 15 25.83 14.11 17.79
C LYS A 15 26.08 15.16 18.89
N GLY A 16 27.32 15.60 19.10
CA GLY A 16 27.67 16.70 19.99
C GLY A 16 27.24 18.08 19.48
N ALA A 17 27.28 18.32 18.17
CA ALA A 17 26.82 19.55 17.53
C ALA A 17 25.28 19.65 17.54
N PHE A 18 24.57 18.57 17.21
CA PHE A 18 23.11 18.50 17.32
C PHE A 18 22.64 18.77 18.76
N ARG A 19 23.34 18.23 19.78
CA ARG A 19 23.06 18.56 21.18
C ARG A 19 23.31 20.03 21.57
N LYS A 20 24.06 20.81 20.79
CA LYS A 20 24.26 22.26 21.04
C LYS A 20 23.16 23.15 20.45
N ILE A 21 22.30 22.63 19.57
CA ILE A 21 21.17 23.39 19.00
C ILE A 21 20.02 23.53 20.02
N PHE A 22 19.92 22.59 20.97
CA PHE A 22 18.89 22.58 22.01
C PHE A 22 19.43 23.12 23.35
N LYS A 23 18.89 24.25 23.82
CA LYS A 23 19.02 24.65 25.24
C LYS A 23 18.10 23.78 26.09
N THR A 24 18.65 23.13 27.10
CA THR A 24 17.91 22.20 27.97
C THR A 24 17.32 22.89 29.20
N ASP A 25 16.24 23.65 29.02
CA ASP A 25 15.46 24.22 30.12
C ASP A 25 14.27 23.31 30.46
N SER A 26 14.47 22.42 31.45
CA SER A 26 13.48 21.49 32.03
C SER A 26 12.91 20.38 31.12
N PRO A 27 12.44 19.25 31.70
CA PRO A 27 11.88 18.14 30.91
C PRO A 27 10.50 18.49 30.36
N GLY A 28 10.39 18.64 29.04
CA GLY A 28 9.10 18.68 28.33
C GLY A 28 8.97 19.67 27.17
N LYS A 29 9.92 20.60 26.96
CA LYS A 29 9.85 21.59 25.87
C LYS A 29 11.21 21.90 25.22
N CYS A 30 11.70 20.99 24.37
CA CYS A 30 12.71 21.37 23.38
C CYS A 30 12.08 22.28 22.31
N LYS A 31 12.38 23.58 22.34
CA LYS A 31 12.22 24.44 21.17
C LYS A 31 13.54 24.47 20.39
N MET A 32 13.46 24.30 19.07
CA MET A 32 14.56 24.63 18.18
C MET A 32 14.72 26.16 18.12
N THR A 33 15.94 26.62 17.80
CA THR A 33 16.20 28.01 17.42
C THR A 33 15.88 28.19 15.93
N ALA A 34 15.44 29.38 15.51
CA ALA A 34 15.08 29.63 14.11
C ALA A 34 16.23 29.32 13.12
N ALA A 35 17.46 29.69 13.47
CA ALA A 35 18.67 29.35 12.69
C ALA A 35 19.01 27.84 12.66
N GLY A 36 18.30 27.01 13.41
CA GLY A 36 18.34 25.54 13.33
C GLY A 36 17.25 24.93 12.45
N GLU A 37 16.21 25.69 12.11
CA GLU A 37 15.16 25.26 11.18
C GLU A 37 15.62 25.45 9.71
N GLU A 38 16.44 26.47 9.43
CA GLU A 38 16.98 26.78 8.09
C GLU A 38 18.06 25.79 7.60
N LEU A 39 18.68 25.00 8.49
CA LEU A 39 19.73 24.03 8.12
C LEU A 39 19.23 22.60 7.96
N TYR A 40 17.91 22.37 8.12
CA TYR A 40 17.31 21.06 7.98
C TYR A 40 16.51 20.95 6.68
N ASN A 41 17.12 20.37 5.64
CA ASN A 41 16.41 20.05 4.41
C ASN A 41 15.43 18.89 4.68
N LYS A 42 14.13 19.20 4.67
CA LYS A 42 13.04 18.23 4.79
C LYS A 42 13.05 17.24 3.64
N ILE A 43 12.56 16.03 3.87
CA ILE A 43 12.38 15.04 2.81
C ILE A 43 11.27 15.52 1.86
N ASP A 44 11.59 15.72 0.58
CA ASP A 44 10.68 16.23 -0.44
C ASP A 44 10.00 15.11 -1.24
N THR A 45 10.71 14.00 -1.47
CA THR A 45 10.19 12.82 -2.18
C THR A 45 10.40 11.55 -1.35
N PHE A 46 9.34 10.77 -1.20
CA PHE A 46 9.39 9.41 -0.65
C PHE A 46 9.36 8.38 -1.77
N VAL A 47 10.27 7.42 -1.72
CA VAL A 47 10.40 6.30 -2.67
C VAL A 47 10.10 5.01 -1.92
N PHE A 48 8.88 4.52 -2.06
CA PHE A 48 8.50 3.20 -1.58
C PHE A 48 9.29 2.17 -2.39
N PHE A 49 9.99 1.29 -1.70
CA PHE A 49 11.01 0.40 -2.26
C PHE A 49 10.87 -0.99 -1.66
N ASP A 50 10.81 -2.00 -2.51
CA ASP A 50 10.59 -3.39 -2.13
C ASP A 50 11.30 -4.33 -3.12
N LEU A 51 11.68 -5.52 -2.65
CA LEU A 51 12.48 -6.50 -3.39
C LEU A 51 11.94 -7.92 -3.20
N GLU A 52 11.43 -8.52 -4.28
CA GLU A 52 11.36 -9.98 -4.34
C GLU A 52 12.78 -10.53 -4.57
N THR A 53 13.10 -11.62 -3.89
CA THR A 53 14.46 -12.17 -3.89
C THR A 53 14.48 -13.70 -3.91
N SER A 54 15.62 -14.26 -4.30
CA SER A 54 15.80 -15.70 -4.49
C SER A 54 15.76 -16.52 -3.19
N ASP A 55 15.98 -15.90 -2.02
CA ASP A 55 16.06 -16.57 -0.72
C ASP A 55 16.08 -15.51 0.42
N LEU A 56 16.02 -15.94 1.68
CA LEU A 56 16.33 -15.07 2.82
C LEU A 56 17.85 -14.88 3.00
N ILE A 57 18.26 -13.78 3.66
CA ILE A 57 19.66 -13.55 4.03
C ILE A 57 20.11 -14.62 5.04
N LYS A 58 21.11 -15.43 4.66
CA LYS A 58 21.60 -16.57 5.44
C LYS A 58 23.06 -16.35 5.87
N GLY A 59 23.23 -15.72 7.03
CA GLY A 59 24.54 -15.35 7.57
C GLY A 59 25.21 -14.26 6.73
N HIS A 60 26.39 -14.55 6.18
CA HIS A 60 27.07 -13.67 5.21
C HIS A 60 26.58 -13.86 3.76
N ARG A 61 25.67 -14.80 3.49
CA ARG A 61 25.12 -15.03 2.15
C ARG A 61 23.91 -14.13 1.91
N MET A 62 24.06 -13.17 1.00
CA MET A 62 22.94 -12.43 0.44
C MET A 62 22.22 -13.28 -0.62
N PRO A 63 20.90 -13.17 -0.76
CA PRO A 63 20.15 -13.67 -1.92
C PRO A 63 20.45 -12.84 -3.18
N ARG A 64 19.79 -13.19 -4.27
CA ARG A 64 19.75 -12.41 -5.52
C ARG A 64 18.39 -11.74 -5.66
N ILE A 65 18.33 -10.57 -6.28
CA ILE A 65 17.04 -9.91 -6.60
C ILE A 65 16.34 -10.66 -7.74
N THR A 66 15.02 -10.84 -7.64
CA THR A 66 14.15 -11.44 -8.67
C THR A 66 13.09 -10.47 -9.20
N GLU A 67 12.62 -9.52 -8.38
CA GLU A 67 11.90 -8.33 -8.82
C GLU A 67 12.31 -7.14 -7.95
N LEU A 68 12.35 -5.95 -8.54
CA LEU A 68 12.61 -4.68 -7.84
C LEU A 68 11.48 -3.70 -8.18
N SER A 69 10.88 -3.07 -7.17
CA SER A 69 9.92 -1.98 -7.38
C SER A 69 10.32 -0.68 -6.68
N MET A 70 9.98 0.43 -7.31
CA MET A 70 10.14 1.79 -6.83
C MET A 70 8.86 2.58 -7.15
N VAL A 71 8.09 2.94 -6.13
CA VAL A 71 6.91 3.81 -6.24
C VAL A 71 7.21 5.12 -5.51
N ALA A 72 7.42 6.21 -6.25
CA ALA A 72 7.80 7.50 -5.67
C ALA A 72 6.67 8.53 -5.72
N THR A 73 6.50 9.30 -4.65
CA THR A 73 5.52 10.38 -4.52
C THR A 73 6.08 11.54 -3.70
N ASP A 74 5.54 12.74 -3.90
CA ASP A 74 5.98 13.92 -3.15
C ASP A 74 5.47 13.92 -1.70
N ARG A 75 6.19 14.64 -0.85
CA ARG A 75 5.89 14.79 0.59
C ARG A 75 4.47 15.24 0.89
N ASN A 76 3.93 16.17 0.09
CA ASN A 76 2.64 16.82 0.35
C ASN A 76 1.46 15.99 -0.15
N SER A 77 1.68 15.04 -1.06
CA SER A 77 0.69 14.04 -1.47
C SER A 77 0.39 12.97 -0.40
N LEU A 78 1.20 12.84 0.66
CA LEU A 78 0.94 11.92 1.78
C LEU A 78 -0.24 12.41 2.65
N LYS A 79 -1.47 12.07 2.23
CA LYS A 79 -2.73 12.45 2.89
C LYS A 79 -3.66 11.24 3.00
N SER A 80 -4.42 11.18 4.08
CA SER A 80 -5.53 10.25 4.23
C SER A 80 -6.81 10.87 3.64
N ASP A 81 -7.44 10.22 2.67
CA ASP A 81 -8.85 10.48 2.39
C ASP A 81 -9.70 9.62 3.33
N MET A 82 -10.61 10.26 4.06
CA MET A 82 -11.51 9.60 5.01
C MET A 82 -12.72 8.94 4.33
N ARG A 83 -12.95 9.23 3.04
CA ARG A 83 -14.02 8.66 2.20
C ARG A 83 -13.54 7.41 1.46
N ASP A 84 -12.27 7.39 1.08
CA ASP A 84 -11.60 6.24 0.46
C ASP A 84 -10.23 6.00 1.08
N LYS A 85 -10.14 5.00 1.97
CA LYS A 85 -8.87 4.61 2.60
C LYS A 85 -7.85 4.04 1.61
N LEU A 86 -8.27 3.63 0.42
CA LEU A 86 -7.44 3.09 -0.65
C LEU A 86 -6.91 4.18 -1.60
N ALA A 87 -7.32 5.45 -1.40
CA ALA A 87 -6.89 6.55 -2.25
C ALA A 87 -5.37 6.75 -2.21
N LEU A 88 -4.74 6.60 -3.37
CA LEU A 88 -3.31 6.85 -3.58
C LEU A 88 -3.07 8.25 -4.15
N PRO A 89 -1.88 8.84 -3.94
CA PRO A 89 -1.42 10.01 -4.69
C PRO A 89 -1.65 9.87 -6.19
N ARG A 90 -2.30 10.86 -6.82
CA ARG A 90 -2.50 10.86 -8.27
C ARG A 90 -1.19 11.10 -9.04
N ILE A 91 -0.23 11.79 -8.42
CA ILE A 91 1.10 12.07 -8.96
C ILE A 91 2.09 11.09 -8.33
N MET A 92 2.55 10.14 -9.14
CA MET A 92 3.55 9.14 -8.76
C MET A 92 4.49 8.86 -9.93
N HIS A 93 5.74 8.53 -9.62
CA HIS A 93 6.63 7.82 -10.53
C HIS A 93 6.65 6.34 -10.14
N LYS A 94 6.66 5.44 -11.13
CA LYS A 94 6.78 3.99 -10.91
C LYS A 94 7.90 3.40 -11.77
N LEU A 95 8.62 2.43 -11.20
CA LEU A 95 9.59 1.60 -11.89
C LEU A 95 9.56 0.20 -11.24
N THR A 96 9.10 -0.80 -12.00
CA THR A 96 9.06 -2.20 -11.57
C THR A 96 9.84 -3.01 -12.60
N ILE A 97 10.82 -3.81 -12.15
CA ILE A 97 11.78 -4.53 -13.01
C ILE A 97 11.85 -6.00 -12.56
N PRO A 98 11.43 -6.97 -13.40
CA PRO A 98 11.75 -8.38 -13.21
C PRO A 98 13.22 -8.66 -13.58
N ILE A 99 13.92 -9.42 -12.74
CA ILE A 99 15.37 -9.61 -12.80
C ILE A 99 15.72 -11.09 -12.74
N CYS A 100 16.54 -11.58 -13.68
CA CYS A 100 17.03 -12.95 -13.63
C CYS A 100 18.08 -13.12 -12.51
N PRO A 101 17.84 -13.95 -11.48
CA PRO A 101 18.75 -14.04 -10.34
C PRO A 101 20.10 -14.69 -10.68
N ASN A 102 20.24 -15.39 -11.82
CA ASN A 102 21.39 -16.26 -12.15
C ASN A 102 21.76 -17.22 -10.99
N ALA A 103 20.76 -17.64 -10.21
CA ALA A 103 20.87 -18.54 -9.08
C ALA A 103 19.52 -19.23 -8.85
N PRO A 104 19.48 -20.43 -8.23
CA PRO A 104 18.23 -21.07 -7.85
C PRO A 104 17.41 -20.21 -6.87
N ILE A 105 16.11 -20.10 -7.11
CA ILE A 105 15.15 -19.52 -6.17
C ILE A 105 14.75 -20.62 -5.17
N HIS A 106 14.72 -20.27 -3.89
CA HIS A 106 14.29 -21.17 -2.81
C HIS A 106 12.77 -21.36 -2.88
N GLN A 107 12.28 -22.58 -2.66
CA GLN A 107 10.86 -22.92 -2.83
C GLN A 107 9.91 -22.01 -2.00
N GLU A 108 10.32 -21.63 -0.78
CA GLU A 108 9.55 -20.69 0.05
C GLU A 108 9.47 -19.28 -0.57
N ALA A 109 10.53 -18.82 -1.24
CA ALA A 109 10.56 -17.53 -1.93
C ALA A 109 9.73 -17.55 -3.22
N SER A 110 9.77 -18.66 -3.98
CA SER A 110 8.88 -18.86 -5.14
C SER A 110 7.40 -18.94 -4.74
N PHE A 111 7.07 -19.49 -3.57
CA PHE A 111 5.68 -19.46 -3.06
C PHE A 111 5.26 -18.09 -2.50
N ALA A 112 6.19 -17.26 -2.01
CA ALA A 112 5.90 -15.91 -1.54
C ALA A 112 5.68 -14.93 -2.72
N SER A 113 6.60 -14.92 -3.67
CA SER A 113 6.64 -14.01 -4.83
C SER A 113 5.86 -14.50 -6.06
N ASN A 114 5.44 -15.76 -6.07
CA ASN A 114 4.99 -16.47 -7.28
C ASN A 114 6.01 -16.46 -8.45
N LEU A 115 7.29 -16.13 -8.21
CA LEU A 115 8.36 -16.11 -9.22
C LEU A 115 9.19 -17.39 -9.20
N TRP A 116 9.40 -17.96 -10.38
CA TRP A 116 10.17 -19.19 -10.61
C TRP A 116 11.32 -18.94 -11.58
N ASN A 117 12.34 -19.82 -11.59
CA ASN A 117 13.56 -19.60 -12.37
C ASN A 117 13.33 -19.58 -13.89
N ASP A 118 12.40 -20.40 -14.37
CA ASP A 118 11.93 -20.45 -15.76
C ASP A 118 11.21 -19.16 -16.17
N SER A 119 10.34 -18.66 -15.29
CA SER A 119 9.57 -17.42 -15.45
C SER A 119 10.46 -16.18 -15.63
N LEU A 120 11.72 -16.26 -15.18
CA LEU A 120 12.72 -15.19 -15.26
C LEU A 120 13.88 -15.49 -16.24
N GLU A 121 13.90 -16.65 -16.92
CA GLU A 121 15.11 -17.13 -17.61
C GLU A 121 15.52 -16.28 -18.83
N HIS A 122 14.56 -15.59 -19.47
CA HIS A 122 14.80 -14.71 -20.61
C HIS A 122 15.13 -13.26 -20.21
N PHE A 123 14.99 -12.89 -18.93
CA PHE A 123 15.22 -11.54 -18.44
C PHE A 123 16.72 -11.28 -18.15
N LYS A 124 17.10 -10.00 -18.01
CA LYS A 124 18.47 -9.62 -17.65
C LYS A 124 18.70 -9.78 -16.14
N PRO A 125 19.93 -10.15 -15.71
CA PRO A 125 20.29 -10.10 -14.30
C PRO A 125 20.52 -8.67 -13.84
N PHE A 126 20.63 -8.45 -12.52
CA PHE A 126 20.98 -7.14 -11.98
C PHE A 126 22.37 -6.72 -12.51
N ASP A 127 22.38 -5.72 -13.37
CA ASP A 127 23.54 -5.28 -14.14
C ASP A 127 23.69 -3.76 -14.17
N LYS A 128 24.64 -3.26 -14.97
CA LYS A 128 24.94 -1.83 -15.04
C LYS A 128 23.78 -1.02 -15.64
N ASP A 129 23.00 -1.61 -16.54
CA ASP A 129 21.88 -0.91 -17.16
C ASP A 129 20.67 -0.86 -16.22
N THR A 130 20.47 -1.91 -15.43
CA THR A 130 19.56 -1.92 -14.27
C THR A 130 19.92 -0.80 -13.28
N TYR A 131 21.20 -0.71 -12.87
CA TYR A 131 21.68 0.38 -12.01
C TYR A 131 21.48 1.77 -12.64
N ASN A 132 21.82 1.93 -13.93
CA ASN A 132 21.67 3.19 -14.66
C ASN A 132 20.20 3.62 -14.72
N MET A 133 19.27 2.69 -14.94
CA MET A 133 17.83 2.93 -14.97
C MET A 133 17.32 3.44 -13.62
N ILE A 134 17.74 2.81 -12.52
CA ILE A 134 17.42 3.25 -11.15
C ILE A 134 18.01 4.64 -10.87
N MET A 135 19.25 4.90 -11.27
CA MET A 135 19.85 6.24 -11.09
C MET A 135 19.17 7.32 -11.94
N LEU A 136 18.74 7.00 -13.16
CA LEU A 136 17.95 7.91 -14.00
C LEU A 136 16.56 8.18 -13.41
N PHE A 137 15.90 7.17 -12.83
CA PHE A 137 14.65 7.34 -12.08
C PHE A 137 14.84 8.28 -10.89
N ILE A 138 15.82 8.01 -10.03
CA ILE A 138 16.17 8.84 -8.85
C ILE A 138 16.48 10.28 -9.26
N ASN A 139 17.26 10.49 -10.32
CA ASN A 139 17.65 11.82 -10.79
C ASN A 139 16.49 12.62 -11.44
N ARG A 140 15.29 12.03 -11.62
CA ARG A 140 14.07 12.75 -12.02
C ARG A 140 13.20 13.19 -10.84
N LEU A 141 13.48 12.73 -9.63
CA LEU A 141 12.70 13.04 -8.44
C LEU A 141 13.15 14.40 -7.83
N PRO A 142 12.22 15.25 -7.36
CA PRO A 142 12.55 16.55 -6.80
C PRO A 142 13.11 16.45 -5.36
N GLY A 143 14.06 17.34 -5.05
CA GLY A 143 14.48 17.65 -3.69
C GLY A 143 15.25 16.53 -2.95
N VAL A 144 15.08 16.45 -1.64
CA VAL A 144 15.65 15.38 -0.80
C VAL A 144 14.83 14.10 -0.94
N ILE A 145 15.52 13.01 -1.29
CA ILE A 145 14.92 11.71 -1.60
C ILE A 145 15.15 10.76 -0.42
N CYS A 146 14.07 10.19 0.11
CA CYS A 146 14.11 9.14 1.13
C CYS A 146 13.45 7.85 0.61
N PHE A 147 14.18 6.74 0.66
CA PHE A 147 13.63 5.41 0.44
C PHE A 147 12.80 4.96 1.64
N VAL A 148 11.76 4.16 1.40
CA VAL A 148 10.79 3.69 2.40
C VAL A 148 10.52 2.21 2.14
N ALA A 149 11.01 1.34 3.02
CA ALA A 149 10.87 -0.12 2.89
C ALA A 149 10.41 -0.75 4.21
N HIS A 150 9.86 -1.95 4.17
CA HIS A 150 9.34 -2.64 5.35
C HIS A 150 10.32 -3.68 5.87
N ASN A 151 10.90 -3.47 7.06
CA ASN A 151 12.06 -4.24 7.55
C ASN A 151 13.35 -4.04 6.69
N GLY A 152 13.37 -3.00 5.84
CA GLY A 152 14.45 -2.69 4.90
C GLY A 152 15.83 -2.49 5.53
N ASN A 153 15.88 -2.05 6.79
CA ASN A 153 17.15 -1.94 7.54
C ASN A 153 17.84 -3.30 7.74
N ARG A 154 17.07 -4.40 7.68
CA ARG A 154 17.56 -5.76 7.87
C ARG A 154 17.62 -6.57 6.58
N PHE A 155 16.79 -6.22 5.59
CA PHE A 155 16.60 -6.98 4.35
C PHE A 155 16.94 -6.17 3.09
N ASP A 156 16.06 -5.27 2.66
CA ASP A 156 16.06 -4.65 1.33
C ASP A 156 17.30 -3.81 1.04
N TYR A 157 17.64 -2.86 1.93
CA TYR A 157 18.79 -1.98 1.70
C TYR A 157 20.12 -2.76 1.69
N PRO A 158 20.36 -3.72 2.62
CA PRO A 158 21.50 -4.63 2.51
C PRO A 158 21.55 -5.47 1.23
N VAL A 159 20.42 -6.02 0.76
CA VAL A 159 20.40 -6.83 -0.47
C VAL A 159 20.69 -5.96 -1.69
N PHE A 160 20.01 -4.83 -1.82
CA PHE A 160 20.18 -3.86 -2.90
C PHE A 160 21.63 -3.40 -3.04
N LEU A 161 22.23 -2.92 -1.94
CA LEU A 161 23.63 -2.50 -1.92
C LEU A 161 24.58 -3.64 -2.30
N SER A 162 24.28 -4.88 -1.91
CA SER A 162 25.12 -6.03 -2.28
C SER A 162 25.16 -6.30 -3.80
N GLU A 163 24.08 -6.01 -4.55
CA GLU A 163 24.10 -6.13 -6.02
C GLU A 163 24.92 -5.00 -6.64
N ILE A 164 24.78 -3.76 -6.15
CA ILE A 164 25.58 -2.60 -6.59
C ILE A 164 27.08 -2.84 -6.34
N ASP A 165 27.43 -3.46 -5.21
CA ASP A 165 28.82 -3.80 -4.86
C ASP A 165 29.42 -4.88 -5.77
N LYS A 166 28.64 -5.88 -6.19
CA LYS A 166 29.08 -6.90 -7.17
C LYS A 166 29.42 -6.24 -8.52
N LEU A 167 28.75 -5.15 -8.88
CA LEU A 167 29.03 -4.33 -10.07
C LEU A 167 30.20 -3.34 -9.88
N GLN A 168 30.76 -3.24 -8.67
CA GLN A 168 31.80 -2.29 -8.27
C GLN A 168 31.37 -0.82 -8.45
N MET A 169 30.08 -0.54 -8.23
CA MET A 169 29.49 0.80 -8.33
C MET A 169 29.24 1.39 -6.94
N THR A 170 28.91 2.68 -6.86
CA THR A 170 28.65 3.38 -5.59
C THR A 170 27.28 4.05 -5.62
N PHE A 171 26.46 3.81 -4.61
CA PHE A 171 25.20 4.52 -4.44
C PHE A 171 25.44 5.87 -3.72
N PRO A 172 24.70 6.96 -4.01
CA PRO A 172 25.04 8.27 -3.47
C PRO A 172 24.65 8.45 -1.99
N ASP A 173 25.58 8.92 -1.16
CA ASP A 173 25.35 9.14 0.29
C ASP A 173 24.18 10.10 0.60
N ARG A 174 23.81 10.97 -0.36
CA ARG A 174 22.69 11.91 -0.25
C ARG A 174 21.30 11.25 -0.24
N ILE A 175 21.19 9.99 -0.65
CA ILE A 175 19.91 9.27 -0.64
C ILE A 175 19.68 8.74 0.76
N LEU A 176 18.58 9.17 1.37
CA LEU A 176 18.19 8.77 2.71
C LEU A 176 17.29 7.52 2.66
N CYS A 177 17.07 6.88 3.80
CA CYS A 177 16.08 5.83 3.96
C CYS A 177 15.47 5.75 5.37
N VAL A 178 14.27 5.16 5.47
CA VAL A 178 13.55 4.85 6.71
C VAL A 178 12.85 3.49 6.63
N ASP A 179 12.68 2.83 7.78
CA ASP A 179 12.06 1.51 7.87
C ASP A 179 10.64 1.59 8.46
N THR A 180 9.63 1.20 7.68
CA THR A 180 8.23 1.26 8.11
C THR A 180 7.90 0.29 9.24
N LEU A 181 8.68 -0.79 9.42
CA LEU A 181 8.53 -1.69 10.58
C LEU A 181 8.85 -0.97 11.90
N ILE A 182 9.65 0.10 11.87
CA ILE A 182 9.91 0.97 13.02
C ILE A 182 8.79 2.02 13.12
N ALA A 183 8.49 2.71 12.02
CA ALA A 183 7.45 3.74 11.95
C ALA A 183 6.09 3.26 12.50
N PHE A 184 5.63 2.09 12.05
CA PHE A 184 4.36 1.51 12.48
C PHE A 184 4.38 1.11 13.97
N LYS A 185 5.51 0.61 14.50
CA LYS A 185 5.63 0.26 15.93
C LYS A 185 5.53 1.48 16.83
N GLU A 186 6.14 2.59 16.43
CA GLU A 186 6.07 3.85 17.18
C GLU A 186 4.69 4.49 17.07
N PHE A 187 4.08 4.47 15.88
CA PHE A 187 2.72 4.96 15.64
C PHE A 187 1.66 4.20 16.46
N PHE A 188 1.76 2.87 16.55
CA PHE A 188 0.85 2.00 17.30
C PHE A 188 1.30 1.70 18.75
N SER A 189 2.25 2.47 19.29
CA SER A 189 2.63 2.36 20.71
C SER A 189 1.68 3.18 21.58
N ASP A 190 1.16 2.58 22.67
CA ASP A 190 0.18 3.19 23.59
C ASP A 190 0.72 4.40 24.40
N ALA A 191 1.88 4.96 24.02
CA ALA A 191 2.63 5.99 24.73
C ALA A 191 2.43 7.39 24.12
N GLN A 192 1.17 7.83 23.98
CA GLN A 192 0.84 9.20 23.56
C GLN A 192 0.49 10.09 24.77
N PRO A 193 1.46 10.87 25.26
CA PRO A 193 1.16 12.22 25.74
C PRO A 193 2.23 13.23 25.28
N VAL A 194 2.42 13.38 23.96
CA VAL A 194 3.18 14.52 23.42
C VAL A 194 2.25 15.70 23.14
N ASN A 195 2.62 16.88 23.68
CA ASN A 195 2.05 18.15 23.26
C ASN A 195 2.55 18.50 21.86
N MET A 196 2.02 17.86 20.82
CA MET A 196 2.09 18.43 19.48
C MET A 196 1.32 19.75 19.50
N PRO A 197 1.84 20.85 18.91
CA PRO A 197 1.01 22.02 18.68
C PRO A 197 -0.19 21.61 17.82
N PRO A 198 -1.39 22.20 18.00
CA PRO A 198 -2.51 21.93 17.12
C PRO A 198 -2.08 22.13 15.66
N ILE A 199 -2.38 21.15 14.81
CA ILE A 199 -2.26 21.33 13.37
C ILE A 199 -3.10 22.58 13.05
N PRO A 200 -2.52 23.64 12.45
CA PRO A 200 -3.33 24.76 12.02
C PRO A 200 -4.30 24.20 10.98
N VAL A 201 -5.59 24.26 11.30
CA VAL A 201 -6.64 23.94 10.33
C VAL A 201 -6.60 25.05 9.30
N VAL A 202 -5.75 24.86 8.28
CA VAL A 202 -5.83 25.61 7.04
C VAL A 202 -7.25 25.38 6.55
N PRO A 203 -8.07 26.43 6.36
CA PRO A 203 -9.37 26.26 5.74
C PRO A 203 -9.17 25.49 4.44
N ILE A 204 -9.98 24.44 4.24
CA ILE A 204 -10.13 23.91 2.89
C ILE A 204 -10.62 25.11 2.08
N GLY A 205 -9.88 25.45 1.02
CA GLY A 205 -10.37 26.39 0.03
C GLY A 205 -11.67 25.84 -0.51
N VAL A 206 -12.79 26.37 -0.02
CA VAL A 206 -13.88 26.69 -0.92
C VAL A 206 -13.28 27.69 -1.88
N ASP A 207 -13.23 27.31 -3.16
CA ASP A 207 -13.12 28.31 -4.20
C ASP A 207 -14.42 29.13 -4.10
N GLU A 208 -14.38 30.26 -3.40
CA GLU A 208 -15.41 31.28 -3.47
C GLU A 208 -15.34 31.84 -4.89
N VAL A 209 -16.01 31.15 -5.80
CA VAL A 209 -16.18 31.57 -7.19
C VAL A 209 -16.96 32.88 -7.13
N ASP A 210 -16.27 33.98 -7.42
CA ASP A 210 -16.87 35.30 -7.43
C ASP A 210 -17.89 35.37 -8.58
N GLU A 211 -19.17 35.30 -8.22
CA GLU A 211 -20.26 35.37 -9.21
C GLU A 211 -20.23 36.69 -9.97
N GLU A 212 -19.65 37.78 -9.42
CA GLU A 212 -19.48 39.05 -10.14
C GLU A 212 -18.40 38.98 -11.23
N GLU A 213 -17.34 38.17 -11.07
CA GLU A 213 -16.31 37.98 -12.11
C GLU A 213 -16.86 37.12 -13.27
N LEU A 214 -17.60 36.06 -12.92
CA LEU A 214 -18.23 35.15 -13.89
C LEU A 214 -19.38 35.85 -14.67
N GLU A 215 -20.14 36.73 -14.01
CA GLU A 215 -21.12 37.60 -14.68
C GLU A 215 -20.49 38.69 -15.56
N GLN A 216 -19.22 39.07 -15.37
CA GLN A 216 -18.55 40.06 -16.23
C GLN A 216 -18.00 39.43 -17.51
N LEU A 217 -17.46 38.22 -17.45
CA LEU A 217 -16.93 37.50 -18.61
C LEU A 217 -18.01 37.16 -19.65
N SER A 218 -19.23 36.83 -19.22
CA SER A 218 -20.35 36.51 -20.11
C SER A 218 -20.90 37.69 -20.93
N LYS A 219 -20.46 38.93 -20.66
CA LYS A 219 -21.04 40.16 -21.24
C LYS A 219 -20.19 40.81 -22.34
N GLN A 220 -19.06 40.21 -22.74
CA GLN A 220 -18.13 40.82 -23.72
C GLN A 220 -18.13 40.20 -25.12
N ASP A 221 -18.65 38.99 -25.35
CA ASP A 221 -18.88 38.47 -26.71
C ASP A 221 -20.18 37.63 -26.80
N PRO A 222 -21.25 38.13 -27.45
CA PRO A 222 -22.50 37.38 -27.64
C PRO A 222 -22.40 36.19 -28.62
N ASN A 223 -21.27 36.02 -29.31
CA ASN A 223 -21.09 35.05 -30.39
C ASN A 223 -20.00 33.99 -30.10
N ALA A 224 -19.42 33.99 -28.89
CA ALA A 224 -18.49 32.97 -28.42
C ALA A 224 -19.21 31.65 -28.04
N SER A 225 -19.91 31.06 -29.00
CA SER A 225 -20.36 29.67 -28.87
C SER A 225 -19.13 28.76 -28.85
N LEU A 226 -18.96 27.98 -27.79
CA LEU A 226 -17.96 26.93 -27.71
C LEU A 226 -18.49 25.69 -28.45
N ASP A 227 -18.61 25.81 -29.77
CA ASP A 227 -19.15 24.76 -30.64
C ASP A 227 -18.33 23.46 -30.55
N ASP A 228 -19.03 22.33 -30.67
CA ASP A 228 -18.58 20.95 -30.43
C ASP A 228 -17.48 20.41 -31.38
N GLU A 229 -16.72 21.27 -32.06
CA GLU A 229 -15.82 20.95 -33.18
C GLU A 229 -14.72 19.92 -32.82
N TRP A 230 -14.30 19.87 -31.55
CA TRP A 230 -13.34 18.87 -31.06
C TRP A 230 -13.96 17.49 -30.79
N ASN A 231 -15.28 17.39 -30.60
CA ASN A 231 -15.97 16.14 -30.29
C ASN A 231 -16.20 15.32 -31.57
N ASP A 232 -16.69 15.95 -32.64
CA ASP A 232 -16.88 15.31 -33.96
C ASP A 232 -15.54 14.87 -34.58
N SER A 233 -14.48 15.66 -34.39
CA SER A 233 -13.12 15.30 -34.77
C SER A 233 -12.62 14.04 -34.03
N LEU A 234 -12.98 13.86 -32.75
CA LEU A 234 -12.65 12.64 -32.01
C LEU A 234 -13.49 11.44 -32.47
N CYS A 235 -14.79 11.63 -32.63
CA CYS A 235 -15.72 10.60 -33.07
C CYS A 235 -15.33 10.02 -34.43
N SER A 236 -15.03 10.87 -35.41
CA SER A 236 -14.64 10.43 -36.78
C SER A 236 -13.40 9.53 -36.82
N VAL A 237 -12.40 9.79 -35.97
CA VAL A 237 -11.17 8.97 -35.86
C VAL A 237 -11.46 7.60 -35.23
N VAL A 238 -12.35 7.53 -34.24
CA VAL A 238 -12.81 6.24 -33.67
C VAL A 238 -13.58 5.44 -34.72
N ASP A 239 -14.48 6.12 -35.45
CA ASP A 239 -15.31 5.56 -36.51
C ASP A 239 -14.47 5.02 -37.69
N GLU A 240 -13.28 5.57 -37.94
CA GLU A 240 -12.36 5.08 -38.97
C GLU A 240 -11.55 3.86 -38.49
N LEU A 241 -11.13 3.82 -37.23
CA LEU A 241 -10.46 2.67 -36.62
C LEU A 241 -11.33 1.40 -36.60
N GLU A 242 -12.64 1.52 -36.35
CA GLU A 242 -13.55 0.37 -36.44
C GLU A 242 -13.74 -0.13 -37.89
N LYS A 243 -13.69 0.79 -38.88
CA LYS A 243 -13.77 0.46 -40.32
C LYS A 243 -12.48 -0.15 -40.88
N VAL A 244 -11.35 -0.03 -40.19
CA VAL A 244 -10.13 -0.81 -40.44
C VAL A 244 -10.28 -2.21 -39.84
N ARG A 245 -10.70 -2.29 -38.57
CA ARG A 245 -10.79 -3.55 -37.80
C ARG A 245 -11.78 -4.57 -38.38
N THR A 246 -12.70 -4.14 -39.25
CA THR A 246 -13.74 -4.96 -39.87
C THR A 246 -13.40 -5.51 -41.27
N LYS A 247 -12.23 -5.18 -41.85
CA LYS A 247 -11.89 -5.56 -43.23
C LYS A 247 -10.96 -6.78 -43.38
N ASP A 248 -10.14 -7.10 -42.38
CA ASP A 248 -9.15 -8.18 -42.45
C ASP A 248 -9.70 -9.59 -42.11
N SER A 249 -10.99 -9.86 -42.36
CA SER A 249 -11.62 -11.16 -42.03
C SER A 249 -12.46 -11.77 -43.17
N VAL A 250 -11.89 -11.86 -44.37
CA VAL A 250 -12.33 -12.86 -45.38
C VAL A 250 -11.15 -13.48 -46.14
N ARG A 251 -10.44 -14.45 -45.51
CA ARG A 251 -9.94 -15.61 -46.28
C ARG A 251 -9.64 -16.87 -45.44
N THR A 252 -10.45 -17.90 -45.70
CA THR A 252 -10.14 -19.34 -45.54
C THR A 252 -10.01 -19.93 -44.12
N SER A 253 -11.17 -20.21 -43.52
CA SER A 253 -11.66 -21.57 -43.16
C SER A 253 -10.84 -22.54 -42.28
N LEU A 254 -11.60 -23.28 -41.43
CA LEU A 254 -11.24 -24.41 -40.54
C LEU A 254 -10.68 -23.97 -39.15
N SER A 255 -11.27 -24.36 -38.01
CA SER A 255 -12.48 -25.18 -37.78
C SER A 255 -13.17 -24.87 -36.43
N CYS A 256 -14.44 -25.30 -36.33
CA CYS A 256 -15.37 -25.21 -35.19
C CYS A 256 -14.73 -25.54 -33.82
N GLU A 257 -14.93 -24.74 -32.76
CA GLU A 257 -16.14 -24.51 -31.92
C GLU A 257 -16.24 -25.43 -30.70
N ASN A 258 -16.19 -24.81 -29.52
CA ASN A 258 -16.87 -25.14 -28.26
C ASN A 258 -16.46 -24.05 -27.25
N GLY A 259 -17.34 -23.45 -26.45
CA GLY A 259 -18.73 -23.77 -26.18
C GLY A 259 -18.99 -23.49 -24.71
N LYS A 260 -19.38 -22.25 -24.38
CA LYS A 260 -19.61 -21.84 -22.99
C LYS A 260 -21.05 -22.07 -22.57
N ASP A 261 -21.16 -22.44 -21.29
CA ASP A 261 -22.29 -22.28 -20.38
C ASP A 261 -23.57 -23.13 -20.59
N VAL A 262 -24.17 -23.36 -19.42
CA VAL A 262 -25.55 -23.82 -19.10
C VAL A 262 -25.75 -25.32 -18.85
N LEU A 263 -25.82 -25.65 -17.56
CA LEU A 263 -26.72 -26.68 -17.03
C LEU A 263 -27.37 -26.18 -15.73
N ASP A 264 -28.50 -25.50 -15.89
CA ASP A 264 -29.50 -25.35 -14.83
C ASP A 264 -30.87 -25.76 -15.39
N ALA A 265 -31.75 -26.29 -14.53
CA ALA A 265 -33.14 -26.68 -14.79
C ALA A 265 -33.47 -27.48 -16.08
N ILE A 266 -33.53 -28.83 -15.98
CA ILE A 266 -34.45 -29.65 -16.82
C ILE A 266 -35.43 -30.41 -15.91
N THR A 267 -36.73 -30.18 -16.10
CA THR A 267 -37.79 -30.86 -15.34
C THR A 267 -38.82 -31.56 -16.25
N ASN A 268 -38.59 -32.87 -16.43
CA ASN A 268 -39.59 -33.95 -16.63
C ASN A 268 -40.34 -34.17 -17.98
N LYS A 269 -40.61 -35.48 -18.21
CA LYS A 269 -41.51 -36.14 -19.20
C LYS A 269 -40.99 -36.13 -20.65
N LYS A 270 -41.09 -37.22 -21.43
CA LYS A 270 -41.81 -38.52 -21.35
C LYS A 270 -41.08 -39.54 -22.31
N GLN A 271 -41.27 -40.87 -22.34
CA GLN A 271 -42.09 -41.89 -21.65
C GLN A 271 -41.40 -43.29 -21.84
N GLN A 272 -42.00 -44.38 -21.31
CA GLN A 272 -41.64 -45.80 -21.41
C GLN A 272 -40.51 -46.29 -20.47
N ALA A 273 -40.47 -47.54 -19.98
CA ALA A 273 -41.54 -48.50 -19.63
C ALA A 273 -40.93 -49.69 -18.86
N ASP A 274 -41.47 -50.03 -17.68
CA ASP A 274 -41.64 -51.38 -17.06
C ASP A 274 -41.38 -51.44 -15.54
N GLY A 275 -42.00 -52.42 -14.86
CA GLY A 275 -41.34 -53.06 -13.69
C GLY A 275 -41.89 -52.89 -12.26
N LYS A 276 -43.18 -53.14 -11.99
CA LYS A 276 -43.75 -53.63 -10.69
C LYS A 276 -43.71 -52.75 -9.40
N SER A 277 -44.90 -52.59 -8.80
CA SER A 277 -45.25 -52.77 -7.35
C SER A 277 -44.52 -51.98 -6.24
N SER A 278 -45.15 -51.43 -5.18
CA SER A 278 -46.57 -51.26 -4.78
C SER A 278 -46.65 -50.43 -3.48
N GLY A 279 -47.73 -49.64 -3.27
CA GLY A 279 -48.06 -49.06 -1.95
C GLY A 279 -48.86 -47.75 -1.98
N SER A 280 -49.92 -47.66 -1.18
CA SER A 280 -50.76 -46.45 -0.95
C SER A 280 -50.12 -45.51 0.12
N THR A 281 -50.56 -44.28 0.42
CA THR A 281 -51.93 -43.68 0.40
C THR A 281 -51.86 -42.13 0.29
N THR A 282 -53.01 -41.42 0.35
CA THR A 282 -53.21 -39.99 0.00
C THR A 282 -53.57 -39.10 1.23
N PRO A 283 -54.07 -37.83 1.14
CA PRO A 283 -53.26 -36.62 0.83
C PRO A 283 -53.64 -35.29 1.59
N LYS A 284 -53.00 -34.17 1.18
CA LYS A 284 -53.49 -32.73 1.11
C LYS A 284 -53.42 -31.76 2.32
N SER A 285 -53.09 -30.50 1.95
CA SER A 285 -53.47 -29.17 2.52
C SER A 285 -52.90 -28.75 3.90
N SER A 286 -52.72 -27.45 4.23
CA SER A 286 -52.47 -26.21 3.44
C SER A 286 -52.02 -25.06 4.39
N PRO A 287 -51.27 -24.02 3.95
CA PRO A 287 -50.66 -23.03 4.85
C PRO A 287 -51.42 -21.70 5.02
N LYS A 288 -51.31 -21.01 6.18
CA LYS A 288 -51.27 -19.52 6.38
C LYS A 288 -51.27 -19.07 7.86
N SER A 289 -50.81 -17.81 8.07
CA SER A 289 -50.93 -16.92 9.27
C SER A 289 -50.28 -17.40 10.59
N MET A 290 -49.37 -16.69 11.28
CA MET A 290 -49.26 -15.29 11.76
C MET A 290 -50.05 -14.92 13.04
N GLN A 291 -49.26 -14.66 14.10
CA GLN A 291 -49.36 -13.63 15.16
C GLN A 291 -50.47 -13.65 16.24
N SER A 292 -50.00 -13.53 17.50
CA SER A 292 -50.72 -13.14 18.74
C SER A 292 -51.82 -14.12 19.23
N VAL A 293 -52.23 -14.16 20.51
CA VAL A 293 -51.83 -13.49 21.77
C VAL A 293 -51.65 -14.60 22.86
N ASN A 294 -51.41 -14.43 24.16
CA ASN A 294 -51.49 -13.29 25.09
C ASN A 294 -50.47 -13.41 26.25
N GLU A 295 -50.37 -12.36 27.08
CA GLU A 295 -49.62 -12.35 28.35
C GLU A 295 -50.28 -13.21 29.44
N LYS A 296 -49.46 -13.75 30.37
CA LYS A 296 -49.79 -13.89 31.81
C LYS A 296 -48.59 -14.37 32.65
N THR A 297 -48.15 -13.51 33.57
CA THR A 297 -47.09 -13.79 34.56
C THR A 297 -47.65 -14.57 35.75
N PRO A 298 -47.01 -15.67 36.21
CA PRO A 298 -47.26 -16.26 37.52
C PRO A 298 -46.44 -15.55 38.61
N GLU A 299 -47.05 -15.24 39.74
CA GLU A 299 -46.37 -14.59 40.86
C GLU A 299 -45.51 -15.54 41.70
N ASN A 300 -44.52 -14.96 42.40
CA ASN A 300 -43.96 -15.42 43.69
C ASN A 300 -43.58 -16.91 43.81
N GLN A 301 -42.31 -17.24 43.51
CA GLN A 301 -41.61 -18.35 44.17
C GLN A 301 -40.44 -17.86 45.01
N ILE A 302 -40.33 -18.42 46.22
CA ILE A 302 -39.51 -17.91 47.33
C ILE A 302 -38.02 -18.23 47.12
N ILE A 303 -37.18 -17.26 47.49
CA ILE A 303 -35.71 -17.33 47.40
C ILE A 303 -35.17 -18.56 48.14
N LYS A 304 -34.58 -19.50 47.40
CA LYS A 304 -33.66 -20.51 47.95
C LYS A 304 -32.22 -20.12 47.64
N ASN A 305 -31.47 -19.74 48.68
CA ASN A 305 -30.06 -19.40 48.60
C ASN A 305 -29.21 -20.61 48.16
N SER A 306 -28.99 -20.76 46.86
CA SER A 306 -27.88 -21.55 46.33
C SER A 306 -26.79 -20.62 45.84
N ARG A 307 -25.61 -20.64 46.48
CA ARG A 307 -24.44 -19.88 46.05
C ARG A 307 -23.79 -20.53 44.83
N LYS A 308 -24.49 -20.50 43.69
CA LYS A 308 -23.82 -20.65 42.39
C LYS A 308 -23.11 -19.34 42.12
N THR A 309 -21.78 -19.37 42.08
CA THR A 309 -20.99 -18.26 41.54
C THR A 309 -21.32 -18.10 40.07
N LEU A 310 -22.27 -17.22 39.77
CA LEU A 310 -22.37 -16.60 38.47
C LEU A 310 -21.05 -15.86 38.24
N ASN A 311 -20.13 -16.52 37.52
CA ASN A 311 -18.96 -15.84 36.98
C ASN A 311 -19.49 -14.68 36.17
N GLY A 312 -19.27 -13.46 36.69
CA GLY A 312 -19.69 -12.24 36.04
C GLY A 312 -18.92 -12.11 34.75
N VAL A 313 -19.49 -12.66 33.66
CA VAL A 313 -19.14 -12.28 32.30
C VAL A 313 -19.59 -10.84 32.15
N ARG A 314 -18.76 -9.93 32.69
CA ARG A 314 -18.59 -8.61 32.12
C ARG A 314 -18.36 -8.88 30.64
N LYS A 315 -19.36 -8.59 29.82
CA LYS A 315 -19.12 -8.34 28.41
C LYS A 315 -18.15 -7.17 28.39
N GLN A 316 -16.85 -7.45 28.28
CA GLN A 316 -15.93 -6.43 27.81
C GLN A 316 -16.52 -5.99 26.48
N LEU A 317 -16.90 -4.72 26.42
CA LEU A 317 -16.93 -4.05 25.14
C LEU A 317 -15.49 -4.12 24.66
N ASN A 318 -15.23 -5.00 23.69
CA ASN A 318 -13.96 -5.05 23.00
C ASN A 318 -13.87 -3.78 22.17
N PHE A 319 -13.48 -2.67 22.82
CA PHE A 319 -12.82 -1.57 22.15
C PHE A 319 -11.69 -2.21 21.34
N GLY A 320 -11.80 -2.17 20.02
CA GLY A 320 -10.95 -2.97 19.13
C GLY A 320 -9.48 -2.71 19.41
N ASN A 321 -8.63 -3.73 19.24
CA ASN A 321 -7.20 -3.62 19.51
C ASN A 321 -6.66 -2.32 18.90
N THR A 322 -6.04 -1.47 19.73
CA THR A 322 -5.44 -0.18 19.34
C THR A 322 -4.21 -0.31 18.43
N LYS A 323 -3.87 -1.55 18.05
CA LYS A 323 -2.64 -1.93 17.34
C LYS A 323 -2.83 -3.27 16.63
N PRO A 324 -2.08 -3.52 15.53
CA PRO A 324 -2.20 -4.75 14.77
C PRO A 324 -1.68 -5.97 15.56
N LYS A 325 -2.12 -7.19 15.18
CA LYS A 325 -1.75 -8.44 15.89
C LYS A 325 -0.25 -8.71 15.88
N ASN A 326 0.41 -8.33 14.79
CA ASN A 326 1.85 -8.28 14.61
C ASN A 326 2.15 -7.11 13.65
N PHE A 327 3.43 -6.87 13.33
CA PHE A 327 3.84 -5.77 12.45
C PHE A 327 4.36 -6.25 11.08
N GLN A 328 3.86 -7.37 10.54
CA GLN A 328 4.03 -7.70 9.12
C GLN A 328 3.17 -6.76 8.27
N LEU A 329 3.67 -6.33 7.10
CA LEU A 329 2.99 -5.35 6.23
C LEU A 329 1.50 -5.69 5.98
N SER A 330 1.20 -6.92 5.58
CA SER A 330 -0.17 -7.40 5.37
C SER A 330 -1.07 -7.30 6.61
N THR A 331 -0.53 -7.51 7.82
CA THR A 331 -1.28 -7.41 9.09
C THR A 331 -1.44 -5.97 9.55
N VAL A 332 -0.50 -5.07 9.21
CA VAL A 332 -0.64 -3.62 9.41
C VAL A 332 -1.68 -3.06 8.45
N TYR A 333 -1.60 -3.41 7.17
CA TYR A 333 -2.55 -2.99 6.13
C TYR A 333 -3.98 -3.37 6.48
N SER A 334 -4.26 -4.66 6.72
CA SER A 334 -5.62 -5.12 7.05
C SER A 334 -6.15 -4.53 8.35
N HIS A 335 -5.29 -4.01 9.23
CA HIS A 335 -5.69 -3.29 10.44
C HIS A 335 -5.99 -1.80 10.20
N MET A 336 -5.22 -1.11 9.37
CA MET A 336 -5.44 0.32 9.05
C MET A 336 -6.58 0.53 8.05
N ILE A 337 -6.64 -0.32 7.03
CA ILE A 337 -7.52 -0.19 5.86
C ILE A 337 -8.85 -0.91 6.08
N GLU A 338 -8.93 -1.84 7.04
CA GLU A 338 -10.10 -2.71 7.31
C GLU A 338 -10.50 -3.60 6.12
N CYS A 339 -9.57 -3.79 5.18
CA CYS A 339 -9.71 -4.61 3.97
C CYS A 339 -8.41 -5.38 3.73
N GLU A 340 -8.49 -6.59 3.16
CA GLU A 340 -7.31 -7.37 2.81
C GLU A 340 -6.55 -6.73 1.63
N ALA A 341 -5.22 -6.69 1.73
CA ALA A 341 -4.38 -6.19 0.65
C ALA A 341 -4.45 -7.11 -0.58
N LYS A 342 -4.44 -6.50 -1.76
CA LYS A 342 -4.43 -7.19 -3.05
C LYS A 342 -3.00 -7.23 -3.56
N ASN A 343 -2.61 -8.32 -4.21
CA ASN A 343 -1.30 -8.50 -4.82
C ASN A 343 -0.11 -8.52 -3.83
N LEU A 344 -0.26 -9.12 -2.64
CA LEU A 344 0.80 -9.39 -1.65
C LEU A 344 1.85 -10.44 -2.11
N HIS A 345 2.19 -10.43 -3.40
CA HIS A 345 3.02 -11.41 -4.11
C HIS A 345 3.82 -10.71 -5.25
N SER A 346 4.12 -9.43 -5.08
CA SER A 346 4.93 -8.64 -6.01
C SER A 346 5.47 -7.40 -5.31
N ALA A 347 6.66 -6.96 -5.71
CA ALA A 347 7.33 -5.82 -5.11
C ALA A 347 6.52 -4.52 -5.32
N GLU A 348 5.78 -4.39 -6.43
CA GLU A 348 4.87 -3.25 -6.62
C GLU A 348 3.65 -3.32 -5.70
N GLY A 349 3.10 -4.52 -5.45
CA GLY A 349 1.97 -4.71 -4.54
C GLY A 349 2.31 -4.33 -3.10
N ASP A 350 3.50 -4.68 -2.62
CA ASP A 350 3.97 -4.33 -1.28
C ASP A 350 4.46 -2.87 -1.19
N CYS A 351 5.07 -2.30 -2.25
CA CYS A 351 5.29 -0.85 -2.35
C CYS A 351 3.98 -0.05 -2.23
N ILE A 352 2.93 -0.48 -2.93
CA ILE A 352 1.61 0.16 -2.87
C ILE A 352 0.97 -0.04 -1.50
N SER A 353 1.06 -1.24 -0.91
CA SER A 353 0.53 -1.51 0.44
C SER A 353 1.23 -0.67 1.52
N MET A 354 2.55 -0.44 1.39
CA MET A 354 3.26 0.52 2.26
C MET A 354 2.79 1.95 2.05
N LEU A 355 2.61 2.40 0.80
CA LEU A 355 2.14 3.74 0.47
C LEU A 355 0.73 3.99 1.04
N THR A 356 -0.21 3.06 0.88
CA THR A 356 -1.56 3.19 1.46
C THR A 356 -1.51 3.31 2.99
N CYS A 357 -0.73 2.47 3.67
CA CYS A 357 -0.52 2.57 5.13
C CYS A 357 0.08 3.92 5.54
N VAL A 358 1.06 4.42 4.81
CA VAL A 358 1.71 5.71 5.08
C VAL A 358 0.78 6.90 4.78
N CYS A 359 -0.07 6.83 3.76
CA CYS A 359 -1.12 7.83 3.54
C CYS A 359 -2.10 7.92 4.71
N GLN A 360 -2.42 6.78 5.37
CA GLN A 360 -3.22 6.77 6.59
C GLN A 360 -2.49 7.34 7.83
N MET A 361 -1.15 7.34 7.86
CA MET A 361 -0.36 8.13 8.83
C MET A 361 -0.29 9.62 8.44
N GLY A 362 -0.42 9.93 7.14
CA GLY A 362 -0.44 11.28 6.59
C GLY A 362 0.81 12.11 6.96
N PRO A 363 0.67 13.42 7.23
CA PRO A 363 1.78 14.31 7.59
C PRO A 363 2.60 13.87 8.81
N HIS A 364 2.08 13.01 9.69
CA HIS A 364 2.84 12.46 10.81
C HIS A 364 3.99 11.56 10.34
N PHE A 365 3.80 10.77 9.28
CA PHE A 365 4.89 9.96 8.72
C PHE A 365 6.01 10.84 8.17
N ALA A 366 5.68 11.90 7.43
CA ALA A 366 6.67 12.79 6.86
C ALA A 366 7.50 13.51 7.94
N GLN A 367 6.88 13.92 9.06
CA GLN A 367 7.57 14.46 10.22
C GLN A 367 8.42 13.41 10.95
N TRP A 368 7.88 12.20 11.16
CA TRP A 368 8.61 11.11 11.78
C TRP A 368 9.85 10.72 10.96
N ALA A 369 9.72 10.66 9.63
CA ALA A 369 10.80 10.33 8.72
C ALA A 369 11.90 11.39 8.77
N ASP A 370 11.57 12.68 8.81
CA ASP A 370 12.56 13.76 8.91
C ASP A 370 13.54 13.55 10.11
N TYR A 371 13.03 13.11 11.27
CA TYR A 371 13.86 12.89 12.47
C TYR A 371 14.60 11.55 12.49
N ASN A 372 14.16 10.56 11.71
CA ASN A 372 14.67 9.18 11.76
C ASN A 372 15.42 8.72 10.51
N ALA A 373 15.37 9.49 9.42
CA ALA A 373 16.03 9.15 8.16
C ALA A 373 17.56 9.17 8.28
N VAL A 374 18.20 8.18 7.66
CA VAL A 374 19.66 8.03 7.61
C VAL A 374 20.12 7.76 6.19
N SER A 375 21.40 7.97 5.89
CA SER A 375 21.93 7.64 4.55
C SER A 375 21.79 6.14 4.27
N LEU A 376 21.28 5.78 3.09
CA LEU A 376 21.02 4.39 2.70
C LEU A 376 22.31 3.53 2.73
N ASN A 377 23.46 4.15 2.45
CA ASN A 377 24.78 3.50 2.49
C ASN A 377 25.18 2.94 3.88
N LEU A 378 24.49 3.31 4.98
CA LEU A 378 24.73 2.72 6.31
C LEU A 378 24.36 1.23 6.39
N PHE A 379 23.57 0.71 5.45
CA PHE A 379 23.11 -0.68 5.44
C PHE A 379 23.98 -1.64 4.60
N LYS A 380 25.09 -1.13 4.09
CA LYS A 380 26.16 -1.91 3.46
C LYS A 380 26.77 -2.90 4.46
N LYS A 381 27.01 -4.15 4.05
CA LYS A 381 27.51 -5.25 4.90
C LYS A 381 28.81 -5.85 4.38
#